data_AF-A0A935YU98-F1
#
_entry.id   AF-A0A935YU98-F1
#
_cell.length_a   1.000
_cell.length_b   1.000
_cell.length_c   1.000
_cell.angle_alpha   90.00
_cell.angle_beta   90.00
_cell.angle_gamma   90.00
#
_symmetry.space_group_name_H-M   'P 1'
#
loop_
_entity.id
_entity.type
_entity.pdbx_description
1 polymer ?
#
loop_
_entity_poly.entity_id
_entity_poly.type
_entity_poly.pdbx_seq_one_letter_code
_entity_poly.pdbx_strand_id
1 'polypeptide(L)'
;MGDAVQSSKQRPTSPCAFLFDGSVEGLPDPQWAYFTSEVLTALGTADPSGRTCSQFRVGVPTLSGFAERTTGVHGFERGSGWTVSHDKDIYKYVIWEWLDSLGEDWHSVDRQSGLDIFRLHTGECVAFSALDVDVRDAMDVSLRAVPGYVGAFAIDPGNPVHRGGFFDSLIYAAAIKDGTIVQVLSYEGEQDWPLEGAATFKPGGPVWQPYGWLASSGPDGLPRGSISERGKKAADGVARKQAGDVEQRVLEEMRRVFLLNAGRKTFDFKAIAESSDILQAIMPESKFTKYLFDRTSKDGKSKAAFLIDDLGIDPEDWRYLAAQFYSGLLMAEPNAVKLNEWETGYGARFEVPMRIRNRAGKTAVIVTGWNMNPGALPSFSTAYPDPRDAEAVEPGEPPILPPGARGTAEWSQLWALANAAGVRAGEGHVPTPMFLSGIAAISEGECGTALVRVFDARRGFARWLKREGLGDTDGCGGVVAFSPILSQSIDRANAWARTVTSILRLNGIKADVQSFDS
;
A
#
# COMPACT_ATOMS: atom_id res chain seq x y z
N MET A 1 48.41 22.51 39.41
CA MET A 1 47.58 23.03 38.31
C MET A 1 47.54 21.97 37.24
N GLY A 2 46.51 21.14 37.27
CA GLY A 2 46.24 20.14 36.25
C GLY A 2 44.75 20.21 35.98
N ASP A 3 44.39 20.93 34.92
CA ASP A 3 43.01 21.04 34.48
C ASP A 3 42.61 19.72 33.82
N ALA A 4 41.71 19.00 34.48
CA ALA A 4 41.05 17.84 33.92
C ALA A 4 40.00 18.32 32.91
N VAL A 5 40.30 18.16 31.62
CA VAL A 5 39.31 18.25 30.55
C VAL A 5 38.30 17.13 30.75
N GLN A 6 37.16 17.45 31.37
CA GLN A 6 35.99 16.58 31.37
C GLN A 6 35.44 16.54 29.94
N SER A 7 35.75 15.45 29.23
CA SER A 7 35.03 15.00 28.05
C SER A 7 33.53 14.99 28.36
N SER A 8 32.78 15.99 27.86
CA SER A 8 31.33 16.03 27.94
C SER A 8 30.77 14.79 27.25
N LYS A 9 30.27 13.82 28.02
CA LYS A 9 29.44 12.75 27.47
C LYS A 9 28.28 13.41 26.75
N GLN A 10 28.22 13.27 25.43
CA GLN A 10 27.04 13.65 24.65
C GLN A 10 25.82 12.97 25.27
N ARG A 11 24.81 13.77 25.61
CA ARG A 11 23.54 13.25 26.14
C ARG A 11 22.78 12.57 25.01
N PRO A 12 21.98 11.54 25.30
CA PRO A 12 21.16 10.90 24.27
C PRO A 12 20.10 11.90 23.79
N THR A 13 20.15 12.20 22.49
CA THR A 13 19.09 12.92 21.76
C THR A 13 18.23 11.92 21.02
N SER A 14 16.92 12.16 20.97
CA SER A 14 15.98 11.42 20.12
C SER A 14 15.09 12.39 19.36
N PRO A 15 14.78 12.13 18.09
CA PRO A 15 13.67 12.82 17.44
C PRO A 15 12.35 12.51 18.15
N CYS A 16 11.45 13.49 18.17
CA CYS A 16 10.22 13.43 18.95
C CYS A 16 9.10 14.19 18.25
N ALA A 17 7.87 13.69 18.35
CA ALA A 17 6.65 14.37 17.94
C ALA A 17 5.74 14.60 19.14
N PHE A 18 5.08 15.76 19.18
CA PHE A 18 4.07 16.17 20.15
C PHE A 18 2.75 16.34 19.39
N LEU A 19 1.68 15.72 19.89
CA LEU A 19 0.39 15.62 19.22
C LEU A 19 -0.69 16.38 19.98
N PHE A 20 -1.58 16.99 19.22
CA PHE A 20 -2.68 17.80 19.74
C PHE A 20 -3.98 17.52 18.98
N ASP A 21 -5.10 17.71 19.65
CA ASP A 21 -6.46 17.69 19.10
C ASP A 21 -6.95 19.12 18.90
N GLY A 22 -6.98 19.56 17.64
CA GLY A 22 -7.48 20.87 17.24
C GLY A 22 -9.00 21.05 17.36
N SER A 23 -9.76 20.00 17.72
CA SER A 23 -11.22 20.12 17.87
C SER A 23 -11.70 20.45 19.27
N VAL A 24 -10.79 20.57 20.24
CA VAL A 24 -11.17 20.92 21.61
C VAL A 24 -11.82 22.30 21.67
N GLU A 25 -12.97 22.38 22.33
CA GLU A 25 -13.72 23.63 22.47
C GLU A 25 -12.92 24.68 23.26
N GLY A 26 -13.02 25.94 22.82
CA GLY A 26 -12.39 27.08 23.50
C GLY A 26 -10.94 27.36 23.09
N LEU A 27 -10.38 26.61 22.13
CA LEU A 27 -9.08 26.91 21.55
C LEU A 27 -9.12 28.18 20.67
N PRO A 28 -8.09 29.05 20.73
CA PRO A 28 -7.93 30.16 19.80
C PRO A 28 -7.76 29.68 18.35
N ASP A 29 -8.36 30.41 17.40
CA ASP A 29 -8.18 30.20 15.96
C ASP A 29 -7.03 31.10 15.43
N PRO A 30 -6.04 30.56 14.68
CA PRO A 30 -5.90 29.16 14.30
C PRO A 30 -5.23 28.30 15.38
N GLN A 31 -5.74 27.07 15.55
CA GLN A 31 -5.32 26.16 16.61
C GLN A 31 -3.83 25.80 16.52
N TRP A 32 -3.30 25.65 15.30
CA TRP A 32 -1.88 25.37 15.09
C TRP A 32 -0.96 26.47 15.65
N ALA A 33 -1.38 27.74 15.62
CA ALA A 33 -0.60 28.85 16.18
C ALA A 33 -0.59 28.78 17.71
N TYR A 34 -1.73 28.45 18.31
CA TYR A 34 -1.83 28.21 19.75
C TYR A 34 -0.89 27.09 20.21
N PHE A 35 -0.96 25.91 19.58
CA PHE A 35 -0.09 24.78 19.97
C PHE A 35 1.38 25.06 19.75
N THR A 36 1.74 25.76 18.67
CA THR A 36 3.12 26.19 18.42
C THR A 36 3.66 27.05 19.57
N SER A 37 2.87 28.02 20.03
CA SER A 37 3.23 28.91 21.14
C SER A 37 3.44 28.15 22.46
N GLU A 38 2.54 27.22 22.76
CA GLU A 38 2.62 26.37 23.96
C GLU A 38 3.85 25.45 23.92
N VAL A 39 4.17 24.85 22.78
CA VAL A 39 5.37 24.01 22.62
C VAL A 39 6.65 24.83 22.77
N LEU A 40 6.72 26.02 22.19
CA LEU A 40 7.88 26.90 22.33
C LEU A 40 8.05 27.39 23.78
N THR A 41 6.95 27.66 24.48
CA THR A 41 6.96 28.04 25.90
C THR A 41 7.45 26.87 26.77
N ALA A 42 6.95 25.66 26.52
CA ALA A 42 7.40 24.45 27.19
C ALA A 42 8.90 24.19 26.95
N LEU A 43 9.36 24.34 25.70
CA LEU A 43 10.77 24.18 25.33
C LEU A 43 11.67 25.20 26.03
N GLY A 44 11.32 26.49 26.02
CA GLY A 44 12.12 27.54 26.67
C GLY A 44 12.22 27.34 28.19
N THR A 45 11.22 26.71 28.80
CA THR A 45 11.22 26.36 30.23
C THR A 45 12.05 25.10 30.50
N ALA A 46 11.92 24.08 29.64
CA ALA A 46 12.64 22.80 29.75
C ALA A 46 14.12 22.92 29.39
N ASP A 47 14.49 23.88 28.53
CA ASP A 47 15.85 24.15 28.08
C ASP A 47 16.25 25.63 28.28
N PRO A 48 16.40 26.09 29.53
CA PRO A 48 16.77 27.48 29.83
C PRO A 48 18.18 27.84 29.33
N SER A 49 19.01 26.82 29.07
CA SER A 49 20.37 26.97 28.54
C SER A 49 20.44 27.08 27.02
N GLY A 50 19.34 26.83 26.30
CA GLY A 50 19.31 26.94 24.84
C GLY A 50 20.21 25.94 24.11
N ARG A 51 20.37 24.74 24.65
CA ARG A 51 21.27 23.68 24.12
C ARG A 51 20.61 22.80 23.05
N THR A 52 19.30 22.88 22.88
CA THR A 52 18.56 22.20 21.82
C THR A 52 19.04 22.68 20.45
N CYS A 53 19.40 21.74 19.59
CA CYS A 53 19.76 21.98 18.19
C CYS A 53 18.92 21.05 17.32
N SER A 54 17.84 21.58 16.72
CA SER A 54 16.83 20.75 16.06
C SER A 54 16.12 21.49 14.95
N GLN A 55 15.67 20.75 13.93
CA GLN A 55 14.56 21.22 13.10
C GLN A 55 13.31 21.32 13.96
N PHE A 56 12.55 22.40 13.81
CA PHE A 56 11.22 22.58 14.38
C PHE A 56 10.22 22.50 13.24
N ARG A 57 9.43 21.42 13.23
CA ARG A 57 8.46 21.15 12.18
C ARG A 57 7.04 21.18 12.73
N VAL A 58 6.11 21.69 11.95
CA VAL A 58 4.70 21.83 12.35
C VAL A 58 3.75 21.43 11.23
N GLY A 59 2.55 20.99 11.59
CA GLY A 59 1.44 20.78 10.68
C GLY A 59 0.62 19.54 11.02
N VAL A 60 -0.26 19.15 10.11
CA VAL A 60 -1.12 17.97 10.24
C VAL A 60 -0.34 16.71 9.90
N PRO A 61 -0.33 15.66 10.75
CA PRO A 61 0.30 14.39 10.40
C PRO A 61 -0.38 13.74 9.17
N THR A 62 0.41 13.34 8.18
CA THR A 62 -0.09 12.90 6.86
C THR A 62 -0.16 11.37 6.73
N LEU A 63 -0.78 10.68 7.69
CA LEU A 63 -0.95 9.23 7.61
C LEU A 63 -1.86 8.80 6.44
N SER A 64 -2.77 9.68 6.01
CA SER A 64 -3.62 9.45 4.84
C SER A 64 -2.81 9.31 3.55
N GLY A 65 -1.61 9.88 3.46
CA GLY A 65 -0.73 9.77 2.29
C GLY A 65 -0.38 8.31 1.96
N PHE A 66 -0.30 7.43 2.97
CA PHE A 66 -0.09 5.99 2.77
C PHE A 66 -1.33 5.28 2.21
N ALA A 67 -2.51 5.88 2.32
CA ALA A 67 -3.76 5.32 1.82
C ALA A 67 -4.14 5.86 0.43
N GLU A 68 -3.31 6.71 -0.18
CA GLU A 68 -3.58 7.28 -1.50
C GLU A 68 -3.62 6.20 -2.59
N ARG A 69 -4.65 6.26 -3.42
CA ARG A 69 -4.85 5.40 -4.60
C ARG A 69 -5.14 6.25 -5.81
N THR A 70 -4.35 6.09 -6.86
CA THR A 70 -4.68 6.66 -8.17
C THR A 70 -5.95 5.97 -8.70
N THR A 71 -7.04 6.71 -8.80
CA THR A 71 -8.35 6.24 -9.29
C THR A 71 -8.66 6.68 -10.71
N GLY A 72 -7.86 7.58 -11.24
CA GLY A 72 -8.00 8.02 -12.61
C GLY A 72 -6.85 8.88 -13.06
N VAL A 73 -6.64 8.88 -14.37
CA VAL A 73 -5.62 9.69 -15.05
C VAL A 73 -6.30 10.37 -16.22
N HIS A 74 -6.10 11.67 -16.35
CA HIS A 74 -6.69 12.46 -17.42
C HIS A 74 -5.64 13.36 -18.07
N GLY A 75 -5.73 13.48 -19.39
CA GLY A 75 -4.93 14.40 -20.20
C GLY A 75 -5.80 15.52 -20.74
N PHE A 76 -5.24 16.72 -20.85
CA PHE A 76 -5.81 17.87 -21.56
C PHE A 76 -4.72 18.58 -22.37
N GLU A 77 -5.09 19.53 -23.22
CA GLU A 77 -4.19 20.12 -24.23
C GLU A 77 -2.84 20.65 -23.70
N ARG A 78 -2.78 21.04 -22.42
CA ARG A 78 -1.60 21.67 -21.79
C ARG A 78 -1.11 20.96 -20.54
N GLY A 79 -1.58 19.73 -20.29
CA GLY A 79 -1.16 19.02 -19.10
C GLY A 79 -1.81 17.65 -18.92
N SER A 80 -1.51 17.08 -17.78
CA SER A 80 -2.10 15.85 -17.28
C SER A 80 -2.40 16.05 -15.80
N GLY A 81 -3.46 15.40 -15.34
CA GLY A 81 -3.77 15.29 -13.92
C GLY A 81 -4.15 13.86 -13.58
N TRP A 82 -4.27 13.61 -12.30
CA TRP A 82 -4.77 12.34 -11.78
C TRP A 82 -5.73 12.62 -10.63
N THR A 83 -6.64 11.68 -10.41
CA THR A 83 -7.53 11.70 -9.25
C THR A 83 -7.02 10.69 -8.24
N VAL A 84 -6.99 11.11 -6.97
CA VAL A 84 -6.59 10.27 -5.84
C VAL A 84 -7.82 10.00 -4.99
N SER A 85 -8.04 8.74 -4.60
CA SER A 85 -8.91 8.40 -3.49
C SER A 85 -8.08 7.91 -2.31
N HIS A 86 -8.70 7.80 -1.15
CA HIS A 86 -8.07 7.28 0.05
C HIS A 86 -8.71 5.95 0.44
N ASP A 87 -7.91 4.90 0.48
CA ASP A 87 -8.33 3.56 0.89
C ASP A 87 -8.47 3.51 2.42
N LYS A 88 -9.71 3.39 2.90
CA LYS A 88 -10.01 3.40 4.33
C LYS A 88 -9.38 2.22 5.07
N ASP A 89 -9.19 1.09 4.42
CA ASP A 89 -8.65 -0.11 5.05
C ASP A 89 -7.14 0.01 5.24
N ILE A 90 -6.45 0.62 4.26
CA ILE A 90 -5.04 0.99 4.41
C ILE A 90 -4.88 2.06 5.49
N TYR A 91 -5.75 3.07 5.51
CA TYR A 91 -5.68 4.13 6.53
C TYR A 91 -5.87 3.57 7.95
N LYS A 92 -6.86 2.70 8.15
CA LYS A 92 -7.06 1.96 9.42
C LYS A 92 -5.82 1.16 9.81
N TYR A 93 -5.23 0.43 8.85
CA TYR A 93 -4.01 -0.33 9.08
C TYR A 93 -2.84 0.57 9.50
N VAL A 94 -2.63 1.70 8.83
CA VAL A 94 -1.53 2.64 9.11
C VAL A 94 -1.68 3.28 10.50
N ILE A 95 -2.90 3.64 10.91
CA ILE A 95 -3.17 4.15 12.27
C ILE A 95 -2.86 3.07 13.31
N TRP A 96 -3.35 1.84 13.08
CA TRP A 96 -3.08 0.72 13.99
C TRP A 96 -1.59 0.42 14.07
N GLU A 97 -0.89 0.38 12.94
CA GLU A 97 0.54 0.11 12.84
C GLU A 97 1.33 1.15 13.64
N TRP A 98 0.99 2.43 13.50
CA TRP A 98 1.56 3.50 14.30
C TRP A 98 1.29 3.28 15.80
N LEU A 99 0.02 3.16 16.22
CA LEU A 99 -0.37 2.99 17.63
C LEU A 99 0.29 1.76 18.29
N ASP A 100 0.40 0.65 17.55
CA ASP A 100 1.03 -0.57 18.03
C ASP A 100 2.55 -0.39 18.18
N SER A 101 3.19 0.25 17.19
CA SER A 101 4.63 0.51 17.21
C SER A 101 5.08 1.49 18.29
N LEU A 102 4.18 2.32 18.83
CA LEU A 102 4.49 3.16 20.00
C LEU A 102 4.97 2.34 21.20
N GLY A 103 4.54 1.08 21.34
CA GLY A 103 4.95 0.21 22.45
C GLY A 103 6.42 -0.24 22.40
N GLU A 104 7.16 0.09 21.34
CA GLU A 104 8.56 -0.33 21.17
C GLU A 104 9.58 0.71 21.66
N ASP A 105 9.15 1.96 21.85
CA ASP A 105 10.00 3.06 22.34
C ASP A 105 9.22 3.96 23.31
N TRP A 106 9.83 5.06 23.75
CA TRP A 106 9.19 6.01 24.64
C TRP A 106 7.99 6.70 23.99
N HIS A 107 6.87 6.72 24.71
CA HIS A 107 5.70 7.55 24.40
C HIS A 107 4.90 7.90 25.66
N SER A 108 4.15 8.99 25.58
CA SER A 108 3.12 9.40 26.55
C SER A 108 1.72 9.49 25.91
N VAL A 109 1.61 9.20 24.61
CA VAL A 109 0.35 9.22 23.86
C VAL A 109 -0.70 8.33 24.51
N ASP A 110 -1.85 8.92 24.87
CA ASP A 110 -3.04 8.14 25.18
C ASP A 110 -3.56 7.48 23.89
N ARG A 111 -3.70 6.16 23.90
CA ARG A 111 -4.03 5.39 22.69
C ARG A 111 -5.42 5.71 22.15
N GLN A 112 -6.38 6.03 23.02
CA GLN A 112 -7.74 6.34 22.60
C GLN A 112 -7.79 7.75 21.99
N SER A 113 -7.21 8.75 22.65
CA SER A 113 -7.07 10.11 22.11
C SER A 113 -6.25 10.12 20.82
N GLY A 114 -5.16 9.34 20.76
CA GLY A 114 -4.35 9.15 19.56
C GLY A 114 -5.15 8.57 18.39
N LEU A 115 -6.02 7.60 18.65
CA LEU A 115 -6.95 7.08 17.64
C LEU A 115 -7.98 8.15 17.21
N ASP A 116 -8.55 8.87 18.17
CA ASP A 116 -9.65 9.80 17.92
C ASP A 116 -9.21 10.98 17.04
N ILE A 117 -8.01 11.54 17.23
CA ILE A 117 -7.52 12.65 16.37
C ILE A 117 -7.37 12.25 14.90
N PHE A 118 -7.07 10.97 14.62
CA PHE A 118 -6.98 10.47 13.24
C PHE A 118 -8.33 10.03 12.67
N ARG A 119 -9.25 9.57 13.53
CA ARG A 119 -10.63 9.25 13.14
C ARG A 119 -11.43 10.51 12.80
N LEU A 120 -11.21 11.58 13.56
CA LEU A 120 -11.94 12.84 13.43
C LEU A 120 -11.24 13.84 12.49
N HIS A 121 -10.00 13.55 12.08
CA HIS A 121 -9.16 14.43 11.26
C HIS A 121 -8.86 15.77 11.94
N THR A 122 -8.55 15.72 13.24
CA THR A 122 -8.31 16.90 14.10
C THR A 122 -6.88 16.97 14.63
N GLY A 123 -6.02 16.02 14.23
CA GLY A 123 -4.65 15.93 14.71
C GLY A 123 -3.76 17.05 14.21
N GLU A 124 -3.07 17.71 15.14
CA GLU A 124 -1.98 18.64 14.89
C GLU A 124 -0.67 18.07 15.46
N CYS A 125 0.46 18.40 14.83
CA CYS A 125 1.77 17.86 15.20
C CYS A 125 2.84 18.94 15.25
N VAL A 126 3.68 18.87 16.28
CA VAL A 126 4.96 19.57 16.35
C VAL A 126 6.07 18.54 16.53
N ALA A 127 7.07 18.56 15.66
CA ALA A 127 8.15 17.58 15.64
C ALA A 127 9.54 18.21 15.69
N PHE A 128 10.45 17.50 16.36
CA PHE A 128 11.85 17.84 16.53
C PHE A 128 12.73 16.75 15.91
N SER A 129 13.77 17.14 15.14
CA SER A 129 14.75 16.19 14.60
C SER A 129 15.70 15.66 15.66
N ALA A 130 15.91 16.40 16.75
CA ALA A 130 16.73 15.97 17.87
C ALA A 130 16.32 16.70 19.15
N LEU A 131 15.92 15.97 20.17
CA LEU A 131 15.60 16.53 21.48
C LEU A 131 16.27 15.69 22.57
N ASP A 132 16.93 16.35 23.52
CA ASP A 132 17.48 15.67 24.68
C ASP A 132 16.34 15.04 25.49
N VAL A 133 16.57 13.81 25.98
CA VAL A 133 15.55 13.04 26.71
C VAL A 133 14.98 13.79 27.92
N ASP A 134 15.81 14.51 28.68
CA ASP A 134 15.37 15.28 29.85
C ASP A 134 14.53 16.51 29.45
N VAL A 135 14.89 17.18 28.36
CA VAL A 135 14.12 18.30 27.81
C VAL A 135 12.77 17.81 27.29
N ARG A 136 12.76 16.71 26.53
CA ARG A 136 11.55 16.06 26.02
C ARG A 136 10.57 15.71 27.13
N ASP A 137 11.05 15.02 28.17
CA ASP A 137 10.21 14.57 29.28
C ASP A 137 9.64 15.77 30.06
N ALA A 138 10.43 16.83 30.26
CA ALA A 138 9.97 18.06 30.90
C ALA A 138 8.91 18.80 30.05
N MET A 139 9.09 18.84 28.73
CA MET A 139 8.09 19.39 27.81
C MET A 139 6.79 18.59 27.87
N ASP A 140 6.85 17.26 27.81
CA ASP A 140 5.67 16.39 27.91
C ASP A 140 4.89 16.65 29.20
N VAL A 141 5.58 16.76 30.34
CA VAL A 141 4.94 17.08 31.64
C VAL A 141 4.25 18.45 31.60
N SER A 142 4.90 19.46 31.03
CA SER A 142 4.32 20.81 30.92
C SER A 142 3.09 20.83 30.02
N LEU A 143 3.16 20.16 28.87
CA LEU A 143 2.10 20.16 27.86
C LEU A 143 0.84 19.40 28.28
N ARG A 144 0.91 18.52 29.29
CA ARG A 144 -0.29 17.87 29.87
C ARG A 144 -1.31 18.86 30.46
N ALA A 145 -0.90 20.09 30.76
CA ALA A 145 -1.82 21.13 31.20
C ALA A 145 -2.48 21.91 30.04
N VAL A 146 -2.02 21.69 28.80
CA VAL A 146 -2.51 22.39 27.60
C VAL A 146 -3.77 21.70 27.08
N PRO A 147 -4.90 22.42 26.93
CA PRO A 147 -6.10 21.88 26.30
C PRO A 147 -5.80 21.32 24.91
N GLY A 148 -6.27 20.09 24.65
CA GLY A 148 -6.02 19.40 23.38
C GLY A 148 -4.70 18.63 23.31
N TYR A 149 -3.82 18.65 24.31
CA TYR A 149 -2.63 17.80 24.27
C TYR A 149 -2.99 16.30 24.35
N VAL A 150 -2.51 15.53 23.37
CA VAL A 150 -2.74 14.08 23.24
C VAL A 150 -1.58 13.26 23.79
N GLY A 151 -0.37 13.81 23.71
CA GLY A 151 0.87 13.18 24.16
C GLY A 151 2.01 13.33 23.16
N ALA A 152 3.12 12.67 23.44
CA ALA A 152 4.33 12.70 22.64
C ALA A 152 4.94 11.31 22.45
N PHE A 153 5.75 11.13 21.42
CA PHE A 153 6.45 9.87 21.18
C PHE A 153 7.78 10.07 20.47
N ALA A 154 8.72 9.14 20.70
CA ALA A 154 9.98 9.08 19.97
C ALA A 154 9.74 8.65 18.52
N ILE A 155 10.23 9.42 17.56
CA ILE A 155 10.11 9.09 16.13
C ILE A 155 11.18 8.06 15.79
N ASP A 156 10.79 6.92 15.22
CA ASP A 156 11.77 5.96 14.70
C ASP A 156 12.17 6.40 13.27
N PRO A 157 13.41 6.85 13.03
CA PRO A 157 13.84 7.30 11.71
C PRO A 157 13.86 6.17 10.65
N GLY A 158 13.92 4.92 11.11
CA GLY A 158 13.90 3.71 10.30
C GLY A 158 12.48 3.19 10.03
N ASN A 159 11.44 3.73 10.70
CA ASN A 159 10.04 3.39 10.44
C ASN A 159 9.41 4.40 9.45
N PRO A 160 9.03 3.97 8.24
CA PRO A 160 8.48 4.88 7.23
C PRO A 160 7.15 5.51 7.67
N VAL A 161 6.33 4.82 8.47
CA VAL A 161 5.06 5.37 8.99
C VAL A 161 5.35 6.52 9.95
N HIS A 162 6.33 6.35 10.85
CA HIS A 162 6.73 7.41 11.79
C HIS A 162 7.34 8.60 11.05
N ARG A 163 8.38 8.33 10.26
CA ARG A 163 9.12 9.35 9.54
C ARG A 163 8.25 10.11 8.54
N GLY A 164 7.50 9.38 7.70
CA GLY A 164 6.65 9.97 6.67
C GLY A 164 5.43 10.67 7.24
N GLY A 165 4.79 10.09 8.26
CA GLY A 165 3.57 10.63 8.85
C GLY A 165 3.79 11.83 9.78
N PHE A 166 4.93 11.88 10.47
CA PHE A 166 5.15 12.81 11.60
C PHE A 166 6.41 13.66 11.49
N PHE A 167 7.11 13.64 10.35
CA PHE A 167 8.29 14.48 10.17
C PHE A 167 8.48 14.98 8.74
N ASP A 168 8.62 14.06 7.77
CA ASP A 168 9.05 14.41 6.41
C ASP A 168 8.01 15.27 5.67
N SER A 169 6.71 15.08 5.94
CA SER A 169 5.61 15.86 5.35
C SER A 169 5.29 17.17 6.09
N LEU A 170 5.81 17.35 7.31
CA LEU A 170 5.57 18.55 8.10
C LEU A 170 6.39 19.72 7.58
N ILE A 171 5.87 20.94 7.76
CA ILE A 171 6.51 22.18 7.34
C ILE A 171 7.75 22.41 8.20
N TYR A 172 8.93 22.60 7.58
CA TYR A 172 10.14 23.02 8.29
C TYR A 172 10.07 24.51 8.63
N ALA A 173 9.37 24.81 9.73
CA ALA A 173 8.98 26.17 10.09
C ALA A 173 10.12 27.00 10.68
N ALA A 174 10.99 26.39 11.48
CA ALA A 174 12.14 27.07 12.08
C ALA A 174 13.24 26.09 12.48
N ALA A 175 14.44 26.62 12.74
CA ALA A 175 15.48 25.90 13.47
C ALA A 175 15.53 26.36 14.92
N ILE A 176 15.62 25.43 15.86
CA ILE A 176 16.02 25.75 17.24
C ILE A 176 17.53 25.58 17.32
N LYS A 177 18.23 26.66 17.69
CA LYS A 177 19.70 26.63 17.79
C LYS A 177 20.20 27.73 18.72
N ASP A 178 21.15 27.39 19.58
CA ASP A 178 21.83 28.33 20.48
C ASP A 178 20.85 29.20 21.31
N GLY A 179 19.75 28.59 21.74
CA GLY A 179 18.69 29.24 22.51
C GLY A 179 17.82 30.23 21.73
N THR A 180 17.89 30.20 20.40
CA THR A 180 17.09 31.05 19.50
C THR A 180 16.16 30.23 18.63
N ILE A 181 15.10 30.86 18.14
CA ILE A 181 14.25 30.35 17.06
C ILE A 181 14.68 31.05 15.78
N VAL A 182 15.26 30.31 14.85
CA VAL A 182 15.72 30.85 13.57
C VAL A 182 14.68 30.60 12.50
N GLN A 183 14.07 31.67 12.00
CA GLN A 183 13.16 31.66 10.84
C GLN A 183 13.85 32.24 9.60
N VAL A 184 13.31 31.97 8.42
CA VAL A 184 13.81 32.54 7.16
C VAL A 184 12.89 33.64 6.67
N LEU A 185 13.51 34.70 6.15
CA LEU A 185 12.81 35.72 5.37
C LEU A 185 12.23 35.08 4.11
N SER A 186 11.17 35.71 3.59
CA SER A 186 10.62 35.38 2.29
C SER A 186 11.65 35.60 1.18
N TYR A 187 11.35 35.12 -0.03
CA TYR A 187 12.20 35.37 -1.20
C TYR A 187 12.41 36.88 -1.45
N GLU A 188 11.43 37.71 -1.07
CA GLU A 188 11.46 39.16 -1.18
C GLU A 188 12.20 39.85 -0.02
N GLY A 189 12.62 39.09 1.00
CA GLY A 189 13.35 39.58 2.16
C GLY A 189 12.46 40.05 3.32
N GLU A 190 11.18 39.67 3.32
CA GLU A 190 10.20 40.08 4.33
C GLU A 190 10.06 39.03 5.45
N GLN A 191 9.67 39.49 6.65
CA GLN A 191 9.37 38.60 7.78
C GLN A 191 7.94 38.07 7.65
N ASP A 192 7.75 37.18 6.68
CA ASP A 192 6.46 36.55 6.46
C ASP A 192 6.22 35.43 7.48
N TRP A 193 5.03 35.41 8.09
CA TRP A 193 4.57 34.35 9.00
C TRP A 193 5.48 34.12 10.22
N PRO A 194 5.64 35.12 11.12
CA PRO A 194 6.32 34.91 12.39
C PRO A 194 5.65 33.75 13.17
N LEU A 195 6.46 32.86 13.74
CA LEU A 195 5.91 31.78 14.56
C LEU A 195 5.32 32.34 15.86
N GLU A 196 4.09 31.94 16.16
CA GLU A 196 3.41 32.33 17.39
C GLU A 196 4.19 31.83 18.61
N GLY A 197 4.38 32.70 19.61
CA GLY A 197 5.23 32.44 20.77
C GLY A 197 6.74 32.67 20.56
N ALA A 198 7.21 32.92 19.33
CA ALA A 198 8.65 33.09 19.09
C ALA A 198 9.21 34.37 19.73
N ALA A 199 8.43 35.46 19.76
CA ALA A 199 8.85 36.74 20.34
C ALA A 199 9.14 36.67 21.85
N THR A 200 8.49 35.76 22.56
CA THR A 200 8.64 35.57 24.01
C THR A 200 9.60 34.43 24.36
N PHE A 201 10.06 33.67 23.37
CA PHE A 201 10.95 32.52 23.55
C PHE A 201 12.24 32.91 24.26
N LYS A 202 12.67 32.04 25.18
CA LYS A 202 13.88 32.21 25.99
C LYS A 202 14.86 31.08 25.69
N PRO A 203 16.18 31.34 25.79
CA PRO A 203 16.81 32.59 26.23
C PRO A 203 16.93 33.70 25.15
N GLY A 204 16.96 33.36 23.86
CA GLY A 204 17.42 34.25 22.79
C GLY A 204 16.34 34.86 21.87
N GLY A 205 15.09 34.39 21.92
CA GLY A 205 14.01 34.90 21.07
C GLY A 205 14.16 34.55 19.58
N PRO A 206 13.48 35.30 18.67
CA PRO A 206 13.49 35.02 17.24
C PRO A 206 14.68 35.66 16.53
N VAL A 207 15.24 34.94 15.56
CA VAL A 207 16.30 35.40 14.65
C VAL A 207 15.85 35.12 13.22
N TRP A 208 16.05 36.10 12.32
CA TRP A 208 15.69 35.97 10.92
C TRP A 208 16.93 35.81 10.04
N GLN A 209 16.89 34.83 9.14
CA GLN A 209 17.95 34.53 8.18
C GLN A 209 17.45 34.66 6.73
N PRO A 210 18.32 34.82 5.73
CA PRO A 210 17.92 34.85 4.33
C PRO A 210 17.18 33.58 3.89
N TYR A 211 16.30 33.73 2.88
CA TYR A 211 15.62 32.60 2.24
C TYR A 211 16.62 31.48 1.85
N GLY A 212 16.25 30.22 2.12
CA GLY A 212 17.10 29.05 1.86
C GLY A 212 18.11 28.71 2.96
N TRP A 213 18.24 29.53 4.00
CA TRP A 213 19.16 29.23 5.11
C TRP A 213 18.81 27.93 5.84
N LEU A 214 17.54 27.67 6.14
CA LEU A 214 17.11 26.43 6.80
C LEU A 214 17.55 25.18 6.03
N ALA A 215 17.45 25.21 4.69
CA ALA A 215 17.81 24.08 3.84
C ALA A 215 19.33 23.85 3.73
N SER A 216 20.14 24.91 3.90
CA SER A 216 21.59 24.87 3.65
C SER A 216 22.43 24.83 4.92
N SER A 217 21.97 25.45 6.00
CA SER A 217 22.73 25.72 7.23
C SER A 217 21.93 25.44 8.51
N GLY A 218 20.66 25.05 8.38
CA GLY A 218 19.84 24.62 9.51
C GLY A 218 20.34 23.31 10.12
N PRO A 219 19.85 22.93 11.32
CA PRO A 219 20.13 21.64 11.92
C PRO A 219 19.78 20.48 11.00
N ASP A 220 20.54 19.39 11.12
CA ASP A 220 20.30 18.18 10.35
C ASP A 220 18.89 17.63 10.60
N GLY A 221 18.28 17.11 9.54
CA GLY A 221 17.03 16.38 9.63
C GLY A 221 17.23 14.98 10.23
N LEU A 222 16.19 14.15 10.17
CA LEU A 222 16.32 12.76 10.61
C LEU A 222 17.35 12.00 9.75
N PRO A 223 18.28 11.26 10.36
CA PRO A 223 19.29 10.51 9.63
C PRO A 223 18.60 9.54 8.68
N ARG A 224 19.10 9.43 7.44
CA ARG A 224 18.69 8.39 6.50
C ARG A 224 19.40 7.10 6.89
N GLY A 225 18.95 6.48 7.97
CA GLY A 225 19.51 5.23 8.51
C GLY A 225 18.99 3.99 7.78
N SER A 226 19.49 2.82 8.21
CA SER A 226 18.87 1.54 7.86
C SER A 226 17.46 1.47 8.42
N ILE A 227 16.55 0.85 7.68
CA ILE A 227 15.20 0.52 8.16
C ILE A 227 15.33 -0.30 9.45
N SER A 228 14.59 0.10 10.49
CA SER A 228 14.53 -0.63 11.76
C SER A 228 13.75 -1.94 11.60
N GLU A 229 13.89 -2.90 12.51
CA GLU A 229 13.10 -4.14 12.46
C GLU A 229 11.59 -3.84 12.47
N ARG A 230 11.16 -2.84 13.24
CA ARG A 230 9.77 -2.38 13.23
C ARG A 230 9.39 -1.69 11.94
N GLY A 231 10.25 -0.81 11.46
CA GLY A 231 10.08 -0.14 10.18
C GLY A 231 9.94 -1.10 9.01
N LYS A 232 10.64 -2.24 9.03
CA LYS A 232 10.50 -3.29 8.04
C LYS A 232 9.13 -3.94 8.10
N LYS A 233 8.63 -4.29 9.30
CA LYS A 233 7.28 -4.84 9.47
C LYS A 233 6.20 -3.87 8.97
N ALA A 234 6.32 -2.59 9.34
CA ALA A 234 5.41 -1.54 8.90
C ALA A 234 5.46 -1.37 7.37
N ALA A 235 6.65 -1.27 6.78
CA ALA A 235 6.85 -1.17 5.34
C ALA A 235 6.24 -2.37 4.60
N ASP A 236 6.53 -3.59 5.05
CA ASP A 236 6.02 -4.82 4.44
C ASP A 236 4.49 -4.91 4.56
N GLY A 237 3.92 -4.52 5.70
CA GLY A 237 2.47 -4.52 5.93
C GLY A 237 1.74 -3.50 5.06
N VAL A 238 2.25 -2.26 5.03
CA VAL A 238 1.73 -1.20 4.16
C VAL A 238 1.89 -1.61 2.69
N ALA A 239 3.03 -2.12 2.26
CA ALA A 239 3.26 -2.56 0.89
C ALA A 239 2.30 -3.69 0.48
N ARG A 240 2.03 -4.67 1.37
CA ARG A 240 1.06 -5.74 1.10
C ARG A 240 -0.38 -5.22 0.99
N LYS A 241 -0.76 -4.26 1.82
CA LYS A 241 -2.07 -3.58 1.74
C LYS A 241 -2.16 -2.67 0.51
N GLN A 242 -1.06 -2.04 0.13
CA GLN A 242 -0.91 -1.21 -1.06
C GLN A 242 -0.71 -2.01 -2.35
N ALA A 243 -0.51 -3.32 -2.30
CA ALA A 243 -0.38 -4.16 -3.48
C ALA A 243 -1.69 -4.08 -4.28
N GLY A 244 -1.71 -3.17 -5.26
CA GLY A 244 -2.89 -2.89 -6.03
C GLY A 244 -3.25 -4.06 -6.92
N ASP A 245 -4.49 -4.10 -7.38
CA ASP A 245 -4.86 -4.98 -8.47
C ASP A 245 -4.14 -4.58 -9.77
N VAL A 246 -4.33 -5.40 -10.81
CA VAL A 246 -3.71 -5.16 -12.12
C VAL A 246 -4.11 -3.78 -12.68
N GLU A 247 -5.35 -3.37 -12.48
CA GLU A 247 -5.85 -2.09 -12.98
C GLU A 247 -5.15 -0.91 -12.30
N GLN A 248 -5.02 -0.95 -10.97
CA GLN A 248 -4.31 0.07 -10.20
C GLN A 248 -2.86 0.21 -10.64
N ARG A 249 -2.15 -0.89 -10.89
CA ARG A 249 -0.77 -0.83 -11.43
C ARG A 249 -0.71 -0.20 -12.82
N VAL A 250 -1.69 -0.48 -13.68
CA VAL A 250 -1.77 0.15 -15.02
C VAL A 250 -2.04 1.65 -14.89
N LEU A 251 -2.93 2.07 -13.99
CA LEU A 251 -3.22 3.49 -13.74
C LEU A 251 -1.98 4.23 -13.21
N GLU A 252 -1.24 3.64 -12.28
CA GLU A 252 -0.02 4.27 -11.75
C GLU A 252 1.05 4.37 -12.83
N GLU A 253 1.19 3.36 -13.69
CA GLU A 253 2.12 3.43 -14.82
C GLU A 253 1.67 4.46 -15.86
N MET A 254 0.36 4.58 -16.11
CA MET A 254 -0.19 5.65 -16.94
C MET A 254 0.14 7.03 -16.36
N ARG A 255 -0.05 7.23 -15.05
CA ARG A 255 0.32 8.47 -14.36
C ARG A 255 1.81 8.78 -14.58
N ARG A 256 2.69 7.78 -14.42
CA ARG A 256 4.14 7.93 -14.61
C ARG A 256 4.52 8.31 -16.05
N VAL A 257 3.99 7.58 -17.04
CA VAL A 257 4.31 7.79 -18.46
C VAL A 257 3.77 9.11 -18.99
N PHE A 258 2.59 9.53 -18.52
CA PHE A 258 1.87 10.67 -19.09
C PHE A 258 1.96 11.97 -18.29
N LEU A 259 2.77 12.02 -17.22
CA LEU A 259 2.97 13.20 -16.36
C LEU A 259 3.35 14.49 -17.12
N LEU A 260 3.78 14.38 -18.38
CA LEU A 260 4.20 15.50 -19.23
C LEU A 260 3.41 15.64 -20.55
N ASN A 261 2.31 14.89 -20.76
CA ASN A 261 1.46 14.83 -21.96
C ASN A 261 2.03 15.50 -23.24
N ALA A 262 3.19 15.02 -23.70
CA ALA A 262 3.92 15.68 -24.80
C ALA A 262 3.11 15.69 -26.11
N GLY A 263 2.15 14.78 -26.24
CA GLY A 263 1.26 14.65 -27.40
C GLY A 263 0.00 15.53 -27.37
N ARG A 264 -0.25 16.31 -26.30
CA ARG A 264 -1.45 17.15 -26.10
C ARG A 264 -2.78 16.42 -26.31
N LYS A 265 -2.83 15.11 -26.06
CA LYS A 265 -4.04 14.30 -26.28
C LYS A 265 -4.97 14.44 -25.08
N THR A 266 -6.25 14.67 -25.34
CA THR A 266 -7.29 14.66 -24.32
C THR A 266 -7.78 13.23 -24.10
N PHE A 267 -7.75 12.76 -22.86
CA PHE A 267 -8.28 11.46 -22.46
C PHE A 267 -8.73 11.49 -21.01
N ASP A 268 -9.70 10.64 -20.64
CA ASP A 268 -10.09 10.38 -19.25
C ASP A 268 -10.11 8.86 -19.06
N PHE A 269 -9.32 8.37 -18.11
CA PHE A 269 -9.23 6.95 -17.78
C PHE A 269 -9.50 6.80 -16.29
N LYS A 270 -10.60 6.13 -15.93
CA LYS A 270 -11.02 5.90 -14.54
C LYS A 270 -11.01 4.42 -14.22
N ALA A 271 -10.67 4.12 -12.96
CA ALA A 271 -10.73 2.80 -12.40
C ALA A 271 -12.16 2.23 -12.44
N ILE A 272 -12.29 0.91 -12.48
CA ILE A 272 -13.53 0.21 -12.16
C ILE A 272 -13.88 0.47 -10.70
N ALA A 273 -15.12 0.90 -10.45
CA ALA A 273 -15.57 1.11 -9.07
C ALA A 273 -15.56 -0.20 -8.26
N GLU A 274 -16.05 -1.30 -8.85
CA GLU A 274 -16.06 -2.63 -8.26
C GLU A 274 -15.98 -3.71 -9.36
N SER A 275 -14.92 -4.53 -9.39
CA SER A 275 -14.84 -5.68 -10.29
C SER A 275 -15.45 -6.92 -9.62
N SER A 276 -16.45 -7.51 -10.27
CA SER A 276 -17.06 -8.78 -9.85
C SER A 276 -16.32 -10.01 -10.38
N ASP A 277 -15.36 -9.87 -11.31
CA ASP A 277 -14.61 -11.03 -11.79
C ASP A 277 -13.41 -11.34 -10.90
N ILE A 278 -13.43 -12.51 -10.29
CA ILE A 278 -12.37 -13.04 -9.44
C ILE A 278 -10.99 -13.09 -10.10
N LEU A 279 -10.95 -13.27 -11.42
CA LEU A 279 -9.68 -13.36 -12.15
C LEU A 279 -9.09 -11.98 -12.47
N GLN A 280 -9.79 -10.87 -12.20
CA GLN A 280 -9.29 -9.51 -12.48
C GLN A 280 -8.77 -9.30 -13.92
N ALA A 281 -9.12 -10.20 -14.85
CA ALA A 281 -8.62 -10.24 -16.20
C ALA A 281 -9.55 -11.06 -17.09
N ILE A 282 -9.70 -10.61 -18.34
CA ILE A 282 -10.47 -11.32 -19.36
C ILE A 282 -9.48 -12.11 -20.23
N MET A 283 -9.62 -13.44 -20.21
CA MET A 283 -8.81 -14.35 -21.02
C MET A 283 -9.72 -15.14 -21.97
N PRO A 284 -10.00 -14.62 -23.17
CA PRO A 284 -10.93 -15.27 -24.08
C PRO A 284 -10.39 -16.63 -24.53
N GLU A 285 -11.15 -17.70 -24.32
CA GLU A 285 -10.74 -19.07 -24.69
C GLU A 285 -10.33 -19.16 -26.17
N SER A 286 -11.03 -18.45 -27.06
CA SER A 286 -10.73 -18.41 -28.49
C SER A 286 -9.33 -17.84 -28.80
N LYS A 287 -8.76 -16.98 -27.94
CA LYS A 287 -7.39 -16.49 -28.12
C LYS A 287 -6.36 -17.58 -27.93
N PHE A 288 -6.64 -18.53 -27.05
CA PHE A 288 -5.76 -19.68 -26.84
C PHE A 288 -6.05 -20.75 -27.89
N THR A 289 -7.30 -21.16 -28.03
CA THR A 289 -7.69 -22.33 -28.83
C THR A 289 -7.74 -22.08 -30.34
N LYS A 290 -7.99 -20.83 -30.79
CA LYS A 290 -8.18 -20.48 -32.21
C LYS A 290 -7.18 -19.47 -32.76
N TYR A 291 -6.30 -18.90 -31.92
CA TYR A 291 -5.34 -17.87 -32.36
C TYR A 291 -3.90 -18.25 -32.04
N LEU A 292 -3.53 -18.46 -30.77
CA LEU A 292 -2.16 -18.77 -30.39
C LEU A 292 -1.65 -20.11 -30.93
N PHE A 293 -2.52 -21.11 -31.01
CA PHE A 293 -2.21 -22.44 -31.53
C PHE A 293 -2.63 -22.65 -33.00
N ASP A 294 -3.12 -21.60 -33.68
CA ASP A 294 -3.57 -21.73 -35.06
C ASP A 294 -2.40 -21.60 -36.06
N ARG A 295 -2.08 -22.71 -36.71
CA ARG A 295 -1.03 -22.80 -37.75
C ARG A 295 -1.45 -22.22 -39.10
N THR A 296 -2.74 -21.97 -39.30
CA THR A 296 -3.32 -21.64 -40.60
C THR A 296 -3.55 -20.14 -40.80
N SER A 297 -3.73 -19.37 -39.72
CA SER A 297 -3.88 -17.91 -39.83
C SER A 297 -2.58 -17.20 -40.15
N LYS A 298 -2.69 -16.12 -40.95
CA LYS A 298 -1.58 -15.25 -41.34
C LYS A 298 -0.85 -14.65 -40.13
N ASP A 299 -1.59 -14.30 -39.07
CA ASP A 299 -1.05 -13.64 -37.87
C ASP A 299 -0.71 -14.61 -36.72
N GLY A 300 -1.25 -15.84 -36.75
CA GLY A 300 -1.05 -16.87 -35.72
C GLY A 300 0.05 -17.87 -36.04
N LYS A 301 0.36 -18.10 -37.33
CA LYS A 301 1.30 -19.15 -37.77
C LYS A 301 2.66 -19.14 -37.07
N SER A 302 3.30 -17.97 -36.93
CA SER A 302 4.61 -17.87 -36.27
C SER A 302 4.52 -18.12 -34.75
N LYS A 303 3.41 -17.73 -34.12
CA LYS A 303 3.16 -17.96 -32.69
C LYS A 303 2.92 -19.44 -32.40
N ALA A 304 2.11 -20.08 -33.26
CA ALA A 304 1.82 -21.50 -33.16
C ALA A 304 3.08 -22.34 -33.38
N ALA A 305 3.93 -21.98 -34.34
CA ALA A 305 5.21 -22.64 -34.55
C ALA A 305 6.09 -22.54 -33.29
N PHE A 306 6.22 -21.33 -32.72
CA PHE A 306 6.99 -21.15 -31.50
C PHE A 306 6.43 -21.94 -30.31
N LEU A 307 5.14 -21.82 -30.01
CA LEU A 307 4.55 -22.47 -28.83
C LEU A 307 4.55 -24.00 -28.95
N ILE A 308 4.25 -24.53 -30.13
CA ILE A 308 4.10 -25.98 -30.34
C ILE A 308 5.45 -26.62 -30.68
N ASP A 309 6.17 -26.09 -31.67
CA ASP A 309 7.37 -26.74 -32.20
C ASP A 309 8.61 -26.39 -31.36
N ASP A 310 8.76 -25.11 -30.98
CA ASP A 310 9.92 -24.71 -30.18
C ASP A 310 9.70 -24.99 -28.70
N LEU A 311 8.63 -24.49 -28.09
CA LEU A 311 8.43 -24.64 -26.64
C LEU A 311 7.80 -25.99 -26.25
N GLY A 312 7.14 -26.68 -27.18
CA GLY A 312 6.54 -28.00 -26.91
C GLY A 312 5.30 -27.93 -26.02
N ILE A 313 4.48 -26.89 -26.15
CA ILE A 313 3.17 -26.80 -25.48
C ILE A 313 2.10 -27.42 -26.38
N ASP A 314 1.42 -28.43 -25.87
CA ASP A 314 0.29 -29.07 -26.55
C ASP A 314 -0.93 -28.11 -26.58
N PRO A 315 -1.61 -27.93 -27.73
CA PRO A 315 -2.84 -27.14 -27.81
C PRO A 315 -3.95 -27.56 -26.83
N GLU A 316 -4.03 -28.84 -26.44
CA GLU A 316 -4.99 -29.31 -25.43
C GLU A 316 -4.68 -28.76 -24.03
N ASP A 317 -3.42 -28.41 -23.78
CA ASP A 317 -2.92 -27.87 -22.50
C ASP A 317 -2.99 -26.33 -22.43
N TRP A 318 -3.86 -25.72 -23.24
CA TRP A 318 -3.98 -24.28 -23.31
C TRP A 318 -4.33 -23.60 -21.97
N ARG A 319 -5.02 -24.31 -21.07
CA ARG A 319 -5.34 -23.80 -19.72
C ARG A 319 -4.09 -23.63 -18.86
N TYR A 320 -3.10 -24.49 -19.04
CA TYR A 320 -1.80 -24.38 -18.37
C TYR A 320 -1.08 -23.12 -18.84
N LEU A 321 -1.09 -22.83 -20.14
CA LEU A 321 -0.56 -21.58 -20.69
C LEU A 321 -1.33 -20.35 -20.18
N ALA A 322 -2.67 -20.38 -20.22
CA ALA A 322 -3.51 -19.29 -19.75
C ALA A 322 -3.28 -18.97 -18.26
N ALA A 323 -3.10 -19.99 -17.41
CA ALA A 323 -2.82 -19.79 -16.01
C ALA A 323 -1.42 -19.19 -15.74
N GLN A 324 -0.42 -19.51 -16.58
CA GLN A 324 0.88 -18.83 -16.53
C GLN A 324 0.75 -17.36 -16.90
N PHE A 325 -0.04 -17.04 -17.94
CA PHE A 325 -0.29 -15.65 -18.34
C PHE A 325 -1.01 -14.86 -17.25
N TYR A 326 -2.02 -15.46 -16.62
CA TYR A 326 -2.72 -14.86 -15.49
C TYR A 326 -1.79 -14.63 -14.30
N SER A 327 -1.03 -15.65 -13.90
CA SER A 327 -0.11 -15.54 -12.75
C SER A 327 0.98 -14.50 -13.02
N GLY A 328 1.50 -14.44 -14.24
CA GLY A 328 2.46 -13.42 -14.66
C GLY A 328 1.87 -12.01 -14.63
N LEU A 329 0.62 -11.84 -15.08
CA LEU A 329 -0.09 -10.56 -15.01
C LEU A 329 -0.27 -10.08 -13.56
N LEU A 330 -0.60 -10.97 -12.64
CA LEU A 330 -0.75 -10.63 -11.22
C LEU A 330 0.56 -10.19 -10.56
N MET A 331 1.70 -10.66 -11.05
CA MET A 331 3.02 -10.39 -10.46
C MET A 331 3.76 -9.22 -11.10
N ALA A 332 3.51 -8.95 -12.39
CA ALA A 332 4.29 -7.98 -13.14
C ALA A 332 3.82 -6.54 -12.97
N GLU A 333 4.79 -5.64 -13.08
CA GLU A 333 4.54 -4.24 -13.40
C GLU A 333 4.23 -4.10 -14.90
N PRO A 334 3.18 -3.36 -15.28
CA PRO A 334 2.87 -3.09 -16.68
C PRO A 334 4.04 -2.39 -17.39
N ASN A 335 4.41 -2.89 -18.57
CA ASN A 335 5.45 -2.29 -19.42
C ASN A 335 4.84 -1.70 -20.70
N ALA A 336 5.57 -0.78 -21.32
CA ALA A 336 5.25 -0.19 -22.62
C ALA A 336 3.80 0.32 -22.72
N VAL A 337 3.31 0.93 -21.63
CA VAL A 337 1.94 1.44 -21.55
C VAL A 337 1.72 2.53 -22.59
N LYS A 338 0.70 2.34 -23.45
CA LYS A 338 0.33 3.24 -24.53
C LYS A 338 -1.17 3.50 -24.51
N LEU A 339 -1.53 4.77 -24.62
CA LEU A 339 -2.91 5.19 -24.87
C LEU A 339 -3.22 5.17 -26.36
N ASN A 340 -4.28 4.47 -26.72
CA ASN A 340 -4.77 4.37 -28.08
C ASN A 340 -6.21 4.87 -28.15
N GLU A 341 -6.57 5.49 -29.26
CA GLU A 341 -7.95 5.80 -29.60
C GLU A 341 -8.52 4.63 -30.41
N TRP A 342 -9.62 4.05 -29.94
CA TRP A 342 -10.36 2.96 -30.58
C TRP A 342 -11.74 3.47 -30.99
N GLU A 343 -12.46 2.69 -31.81
CA GLU A 343 -13.82 3.02 -32.24
C GLU A 343 -14.79 3.22 -31.06
N THR A 344 -14.51 2.59 -29.91
CA THR A 344 -15.29 2.69 -28.67
C THR A 344 -14.80 3.78 -27.71
N GLY A 345 -13.82 4.60 -28.11
CA GLY A 345 -13.17 5.60 -27.26
C GLY A 345 -11.70 5.27 -26.95
N TYR A 346 -11.12 5.91 -25.94
CA TYR A 346 -9.73 5.68 -25.54
C TYR A 346 -9.55 4.38 -24.77
N GLY A 347 -8.39 3.73 -24.91
CA GLY A 347 -7.98 2.55 -24.15
C GLY A 347 -6.47 2.50 -23.92
N ALA A 348 -6.04 1.75 -22.92
CA ALA A 348 -4.65 1.48 -22.63
C ALA A 348 -4.24 0.12 -23.22
N ARG A 349 -3.06 0.08 -23.84
CA ARG A 349 -2.37 -1.16 -24.19
C ARG A 349 -1.08 -1.24 -23.39
N PHE A 350 -0.80 -2.40 -22.84
CA PHE A 350 0.43 -2.65 -22.10
C PHE A 350 0.96 -4.07 -22.35
N GLU A 351 2.20 -4.27 -21.96
CA GLU A 351 2.93 -5.52 -22.15
C GLU A 351 3.36 -6.09 -20.80
N VAL A 352 3.33 -7.42 -20.69
CA VAL A 352 3.89 -8.14 -19.55
C VAL A 352 4.85 -9.21 -20.08
N PRO A 353 6.18 -9.00 -19.92
CA PRO A 353 7.18 -10.01 -20.18
C PRO A 353 7.15 -11.06 -19.06
N MET A 354 7.15 -12.34 -19.42
CA MET A 354 7.13 -13.44 -18.47
C MET A 354 7.84 -14.68 -19.00
N ARG A 355 8.50 -15.41 -18.12
CA ARG A 355 9.13 -16.69 -18.45
C ARG A 355 8.10 -17.80 -18.25
N ILE A 356 7.64 -18.35 -19.36
CA ILE A 356 6.73 -19.50 -19.33
C ILE A 356 7.51 -20.81 -19.48
N ARG A 357 6.89 -21.90 -19.04
CA ARG A 357 7.42 -23.25 -19.12
C ARG A 357 6.38 -24.20 -19.72
N ASN A 358 6.84 -25.24 -20.42
CA ASN A 358 6.01 -26.39 -20.74
C ASN A 358 6.00 -27.39 -19.55
N ARG A 359 5.25 -28.49 -19.67
CA ARG A 359 5.20 -29.53 -18.62
C ARG A 359 6.48 -30.36 -18.48
N ALA A 360 7.36 -30.34 -19.48
CA ALA A 360 8.68 -30.98 -19.43
C ALA A 360 9.77 -30.07 -18.84
N GLY A 361 9.43 -28.85 -18.43
CA GLY A 361 10.35 -27.87 -17.84
C GLY A 361 11.12 -27.01 -18.86
N LYS A 362 10.89 -27.15 -20.16
CA LYS A 362 11.46 -26.25 -21.17
C LYS A 362 10.85 -24.86 -20.99
N THR A 363 11.69 -23.84 -20.93
CA THR A 363 11.26 -22.45 -20.68
C THR A 363 11.52 -21.54 -21.87
N ALA A 364 10.74 -20.47 -21.96
CA ALA A 364 11.03 -19.33 -22.83
C ALA A 364 10.37 -18.06 -22.32
N VAL A 365 10.94 -16.92 -22.71
CA VAL A 365 10.36 -15.60 -22.44
C VAL A 365 9.32 -15.27 -23.50
N ILE A 366 8.13 -14.92 -23.02
CA ILE A 366 7.01 -14.46 -23.83
C ILE A 366 6.57 -13.11 -23.31
N VAL A 367 6.28 -12.20 -24.23
CA VAL A 367 5.58 -10.96 -23.94
C VAL A 367 4.11 -11.13 -24.25
N THR A 368 3.27 -10.88 -23.25
CA THR A 368 1.82 -10.86 -23.38
C THR A 368 1.35 -9.42 -23.53
N GLY A 369 0.51 -9.16 -24.54
CA GLY A 369 -0.11 -7.87 -24.78
C GLY A 369 -1.52 -7.83 -24.21
N TRP A 370 -1.84 -6.79 -23.46
CA TRP A 370 -3.12 -6.58 -22.80
C TRP A 370 -3.74 -5.26 -23.23
N ASN A 371 -5.06 -5.27 -23.30
CA ASN A 371 -5.90 -4.13 -23.67
C ASN A 371 -6.85 -3.82 -22.52
N MET A 372 -6.96 -2.56 -22.13
CA MET A 372 -7.83 -2.11 -21.03
C MET A 372 -8.61 -0.88 -21.46
N ASN A 373 -9.94 -0.97 -21.43
CA ASN A 373 -10.80 0.20 -21.62
C ASN A 373 -11.06 0.88 -20.27
N PRO A 374 -11.38 2.18 -20.24
CA PRO A 374 -11.84 2.86 -19.03
C PRO A 374 -13.00 2.09 -18.38
N GLY A 375 -12.90 1.82 -17.08
CA GLY A 375 -13.91 1.07 -16.34
C GLY A 375 -14.09 -0.39 -16.80
N ALA A 376 -13.08 -1.01 -17.40
CA ALA A 376 -13.13 -2.42 -17.81
C ALA A 376 -11.85 -3.17 -17.45
N LEU A 377 -12.00 -4.48 -17.19
CA LEU A 377 -10.88 -5.35 -16.85
C LEU A 377 -9.87 -5.48 -18.01
N PRO A 378 -8.57 -5.68 -17.70
CA PRO A 378 -7.57 -5.95 -18.71
C PRO A 378 -7.91 -7.24 -19.46
N SER A 379 -7.86 -7.18 -20.78
CA SER A 379 -8.22 -8.26 -21.69
C SER A 379 -7.01 -8.72 -22.50
N PHE A 380 -6.77 -10.03 -22.51
CA PHE A 380 -5.67 -10.64 -23.23
C PHE A 380 -5.84 -10.44 -24.74
N SER A 381 -4.86 -9.81 -25.38
CA SER A 381 -4.90 -9.49 -26.81
C SER A 381 -4.05 -10.43 -27.66
N THR A 382 -2.79 -10.66 -27.25
CA THR A 382 -1.79 -11.40 -28.03
C THR A 382 -0.60 -11.83 -27.16
N ALA A 383 0.22 -12.76 -27.66
CA ALA A 383 1.49 -13.14 -27.05
C ALA A 383 2.53 -13.43 -28.14
N TYR A 384 3.80 -13.16 -27.86
CA TYR A 384 4.89 -13.42 -28.80
C TYR A 384 6.22 -13.66 -28.05
N PRO A 385 7.14 -14.46 -28.63
CA PRO A 385 8.47 -14.65 -28.05
C PRO A 385 9.28 -13.35 -28.12
N ASP A 386 10.04 -13.06 -27.06
CA ASP A 386 10.84 -11.84 -26.96
C ASP A 386 12.11 -12.10 -26.12
N PRO A 387 13.29 -11.60 -26.53
CA PRO A 387 14.54 -11.80 -25.80
C PRO A 387 14.67 -10.97 -24.50
N ARG A 388 13.66 -10.18 -24.10
CA ARG A 388 13.65 -9.36 -22.86
C ARG A 388 13.63 -10.20 -21.56
N ASP A 389 14.70 -10.96 -21.33
CA ASP A 389 14.84 -11.89 -20.21
C ASP A 389 14.95 -11.19 -18.84
N ALA A 390 15.56 -10.01 -18.81
CA ALA A 390 15.79 -9.23 -17.59
C ALA A 390 14.51 -8.62 -16.99
N GLU A 391 13.46 -8.43 -17.80
CA GLU A 391 12.18 -7.84 -17.38
C GLU A 391 11.12 -8.91 -17.11
N ALA A 392 11.44 -10.18 -17.37
CA ALA A 392 10.46 -11.27 -17.35
C ALA A 392 10.20 -11.77 -15.93
N VAL A 393 8.93 -11.69 -15.50
CA VAL A 393 8.50 -12.34 -14.25
C VAL A 393 8.45 -13.87 -14.40
N GLU A 394 8.66 -14.57 -13.30
CA GLU A 394 8.53 -16.03 -13.25
C GLU A 394 7.26 -16.44 -12.47
N PRO A 395 6.15 -16.78 -13.16
CA PRO A 395 4.89 -17.15 -12.51
C PRO A 395 4.91 -18.47 -11.73
N GLY A 396 6.01 -19.22 -11.77
CA GLY A 396 6.09 -20.56 -11.21
C GLY A 396 5.27 -21.60 -11.98
N GLU A 397 5.03 -22.75 -11.36
CA GLU A 397 4.15 -23.79 -11.91
C GLU A 397 2.70 -23.52 -11.49
N PRO A 398 1.78 -23.24 -12.43
CA PRO A 398 0.40 -22.97 -12.07
C PRO A 398 -0.32 -24.26 -11.65
N PRO A 399 -1.27 -24.19 -10.72
CA PRO A 399 -2.02 -25.34 -10.21
C PRO A 399 -3.09 -25.83 -11.21
N ILE A 400 -2.66 -26.26 -12.41
CA ILE A 400 -3.52 -26.72 -13.50
C ILE A 400 -3.25 -28.18 -13.80
N LEU A 401 -4.28 -29.00 -13.67
CA LEU A 401 -4.21 -30.42 -14.02
C LEU A 401 -3.97 -30.62 -15.52
N PRO A 402 -3.26 -31.69 -15.93
CA PRO A 402 -3.16 -32.09 -17.32
C PRO A 402 -4.53 -32.26 -18.00
N PRO A 403 -4.62 -32.07 -19.33
CA PRO A 403 -5.84 -32.39 -20.08
C PRO A 403 -6.18 -33.88 -19.94
N GLY A 404 -7.47 -34.19 -19.93
CA GLY A 404 -7.96 -35.56 -19.81
C GLY A 404 -9.24 -35.71 -19.00
N ALA A 405 -9.72 -36.96 -18.90
CA ALA A 405 -10.85 -37.31 -18.06
C ALA A 405 -10.48 -37.13 -16.58
N ARG A 406 -11.40 -36.55 -15.80
CA ARG A 406 -11.16 -36.24 -14.38
C ARG A 406 -11.98 -37.16 -13.48
N GLY A 407 -11.28 -38.01 -12.74
CA GLY A 407 -11.82 -38.91 -11.72
C GLY A 407 -11.50 -38.44 -10.30
N THR A 408 -11.65 -39.36 -9.35
CA THR A 408 -11.44 -39.07 -7.92
C THR A 408 -10.01 -38.60 -7.62
N ALA A 409 -9.00 -39.20 -8.26
CA ALA A 409 -7.60 -38.86 -8.03
C ALA A 409 -7.29 -37.44 -8.51
N GLU A 410 -7.74 -37.08 -9.71
CA GLU A 410 -7.57 -35.75 -10.29
C GLU A 410 -8.28 -34.68 -9.45
N TRP A 411 -9.52 -34.95 -9.01
CA TRP A 411 -10.24 -34.01 -8.15
C TRP A 411 -9.58 -33.82 -6.78
N SER A 412 -9.08 -34.90 -6.17
CA SER A 412 -8.32 -34.83 -4.94
C SER A 412 -7.05 -33.99 -5.11
N GLN A 413 -6.30 -34.20 -6.20
CA GLN A 413 -5.11 -33.42 -6.51
C GLN A 413 -5.42 -31.93 -6.71
N LEU A 414 -6.47 -31.60 -7.48
CA LEU A 414 -6.87 -30.21 -7.70
C LEU A 414 -7.28 -29.51 -6.40
N TRP A 415 -8.08 -30.17 -5.56
CA TRP A 415 -8.48 -29.60 -4.28
C TRP A 415 -7.27 -29.39 -3.36
N ALA A 416 -6.35 -30.34 -3.29
CA ALA A 416 -5.13 -30.20 -2.50
C ALA A 416 -4.30 -28.98 -2.95
N LEU A 417 -4.11 -28.80 -4.26
CA LEU A 417 -3.40 -27.65 -4.83
C LEU A 417 -4.13 -26.34 -4.52
N ALA A 418 -5.44 -26.29 -4.78
CA ALA A 418 -6.25 -25.09 -4.58
C ALA A 418 -6.31 -24.69 -3.10
N ASN A 419 -6.61 -25.64 -2.21
CA ASN A 419 -6.71 -25.40 -0.78
C ASN A 419 -5.36 -25.00 -0.18
N ALA A 420 -4.25 -25.65 -0.56
CA ALA A 420 -2.93 -25.27 -0.07
C ALA A 420 -2.53 -23.85 -0.52
N ALA A 421 -2.86 -23.46 -1.76
CA ALA A 421 -2.65 -22.10 -2.23
C ALA A 421 -3.54 -21.09 -1.49
N GLY A 422 -4.81 -21.43 -1.27
CA GLY A 422 -5.73 -20.63 -0.48
C GLY A 422 -5.26 -20.43 0.95
N VAL A 423 -4.76 -21.47 1.61
CA VAL A 423 -4.25 -21.40 2.99
C VAL A 423 -3.07 -20.43 3.05
N ARG A 424 -2.10 -20.56 2.15
CA ARG A 424 -0.97 -19.62 2.07
C ARG A 424 -1.42 -18.18 1.81
N ALA A 425 -2.43 -17.99 0.95
CA ALA A 425 -2.98 -16.65 0.68
C ALA A 425 -3.68 -16.05 1.90
N GLY A 426 -4.47 -16.85 2.62
CA GLY A 426 -5.13 -16.43 3.85
C GLY A 426 -4.13 -16.10 4.98
N GLU A 427 -3.14 -16.97 5.21
CA GLU A 427 -2.10 -16.76 6.23
C GLU A 427 -1.20 -15.56 5.92
N GLY A 428 -0.91 -15.32 4.63
CA GLY A 428 -0.11 -14.19 4.19
C GLY A 428 -0.87 -12.85 4.10
N HIS A 429 -2.20 -12.87 4.25
CA HIS A 429 -3.01 -11.66 4.15
C HIS A 429 -2.90 -10.80 5.42
N VAL A 430 -2.72 -9.49 5.23
CA VAL A 430 -2.70 -8.49 6.32
C VAL A 430 -4.14 -8.06 6.59
N PRO A 431 -4.74 -8.40 7.73
CA PRO A 431 -6.11 -8.00 8.04
C PRO A 431 -6.23 -6.47 8.19
N THR A 432 -7.42 -5.95 7.92
CA THR A 432 -7.81 -4.59 8.28
C THR A 432 -8.16 -4.57 9.78
N PRO A 433 -7.43 -3.81 10.61
CA PRO A 433 -7.72 -3.77 12.04
C PRO A 433 -9.11 -3.21 12.33
N MET A 434 -9.76 -3.78 13.35
CA MET A 434 -11.07 -3.32 13.83
C MET A 434 -10.90 -2.46 15.08
N PHE A 435 -11.56 -1.30 15.08
CA PHE A 435 -11.55 -0.35 16.19
C PHE A 435 -12.91 -0.34 16.88
N LEU A 436 -12.94 -0.65 18.17
CA LEU A 436 -14.15 -0.65 18.99
C LEU A 436 -13.98 0.36 20.13
N SER A 437 -15.07 1.06 20.49
CA SER A 437 -15.03 2.03 21.58
C SER A 437 -14.67 1.35 22.91
N GLY A 438 -13.69 1.90 23.62
CA GLY A 438 -13.29 1.43 24.96
C GLY A 438 -12.48 0.12 24.98
N ILE A 439 -12.06 -0.40 23.82
CA ILE A 439 -11.22 -1.61 23.74
C ILE A 439 -10.04 -1.32 22.81
N ALA A 440 -8.89 -1.95 23.08
CA ALA A 440 -7.75 -1.91 22.17
C ALA A 440 -8.13 -2.42 20.78
N ALA A 441 -7.49 -1.85 19.75
CA ALA A 441 -7.68 -2.27 18.37
C ALA A 441 -7.38 -3.77 18.20
N ILE A 442 -8.24 -4.44 17.44
CA ILE A 442 -8.11 -5.88 17.17
C ILE A 442 -7.41 -6.04 15.83
N SER A 443 -6.15 -6.45 15.86
CA SER A 443 -5.28 -6.59 14.67
C SER A 443 -5.78 -7.63 13.67
N GLU A 444 -6.56 -8.62 14.12
CA GLU A 444 -7.16 -9.64 13.25
C GLU A 444 -8.42 -9.14 12.52
N GLY A 445 -8.88 -7.93 12.84
CA GLY A 445 -10.00 -7.30 12.14
C GLY A 445 -11.37 -7.86 12.51
N GLU A 446 -12.32 -7.59 11.61
CA GLU A 446 -13.72 -8.00 11.73
C GLU A 446 -13.86 -9.52 11.75
N CYS A 447 -14.79 -9.99 12.58
CA CYS A 447 -15.13 -11.39 12.68
C CYS A 447 -15.98 -11.79 11.46
N GLY A 448 -15.58 -12.85 10.78
CA GLY A 448 -16.39 -13.40 9.68
C GLY A 448 -15.75 -14.61 9.03
N THR A 449 -16.42 -15.12 8.01
CA THR A 449 -15.94 -16.25 7.22
C THR A 449 -16.24 -16.04 5.74
N ALA A 450 -15.61 -16.86 4.92
CA ALA A 450 -15.89 -16.94 3.50
C ALA A 450 -15.91 -18.40 3.07
N LEU A 451 -16.71 -18.67 2.05
CA LEU A 451 -16.86 -19.99 1.47
C LEU A 451 -16.68 -19.94 -0.05
N VAL A 452 -16.30 -21.09 -0.60
CA VAL A 452 -16.22 -21.34 -2.03
C VAL A 452 -17.44 -22.14 -2.43
N ARG A 453 -18.27 -21.56 -3.28
CA ARG A 453 -19.44 -22.22 -3.85
C ARG A 453 -19.08 -22.84 -5.20
N VAL A 454 -19.23 -24.14 -5.32
CA VAL A 454 -19.08 -24.88 -6.59
C VAL A 454 -20.46 -25.29 -7.10
N PHE A 455 -20.76 -24.95 -8.36
CA PHE A 455 -22.07 -25.22 -8.94
C PHE A 455 -22.24 -26.69 -9.39
N ASP A 456 -23.50 -27.13 -9.42
CA ASP A 456 -23.97 -28.44 -9.92
C ASP A 456 -23.49 -29.65 -9.13
N ALA A 457 -24.02 -29.79 -7.90
CA ALA A 457 -23.73 -30.86 -6.94
C ALA A 457 -23.99 -32.30 -7.44
N ARG A 458 -24.57 -32.48 -8.63
CA ARG A 458 -24.95 -33.79 -9.19
C ARG A 458 -23.83 -34.47 -9.99
N ARG A 459 -22.79 -33.75 -10.38
CA ARG A 459 -21.69 -34.27 -11.21
C ARG A 459 -20.36 -33.58 -10.95
N GLY A 460 -19.31 -34.13 -11.53
CA GLY A 460 -17.96 -33.54 -11.56
C GLY A 460 -17.40 -33.23 -10.17
N PHE A 461 -16.73 -32.09 -10.06
CA PHE A 461 -16.01 -31.66 -8.86
C PHE A 461 -16.94 -31.41 -7.66
N ALA A 462 -18.10 -30.77 -7.86
CA ALA A 462 -19.04 -30.50 -6.77
C ALA A 462 -19.57 -31.79 -6.13
N ARG A 463 -19.96 -32.78 -6.95
CA ARG A 463 -20.37 -34.10 -6.43
C ARG A 463 -19.24 -34.79 -5.67
N TRP A 464 -18.02 -34.67 -6.16
CA TRP A 464 -16.83 -35.21 -5.49
C TRP A 464 -16.65 -34.56 -4.10
N LEU A 465 -16.65 -33.22 -4.00
CA LEU A 465 -16.54 -32.50 -2.72
C LEU A 465 -17.56 -32.99 -1.69
N LYS A 466 -18.83 -33.10 -2.10
CA LYS A 466 -19.91 -33.62 -1.24
C LYS A 466 -19.64 -35.04 -0.76
N ARG A 467 -19.19 -35.93 -1.65
CA ARG A 467 -18.96 -37.34 -1.34
C ARG A 467 -17.81 -37.53 -0.36
N GLU A 468 -16.76 -36.74 -0.50
CA GLU A 468 -15.58 -36.80 0.38
C GLU A 468 -15.77 -36.03 1.70
N GLY A 469 -16.94 -35.42 1.93
CA GLY A 469 -17.22 -34.64 3.16
C GLY A 469 -16.41 -33.35 3.27
N LEU A 470 -15.97 -32.80 2.13
CA LEU A 470 -15.17 -31.57 2.05
C LEU A 470 -16.02 -30.30 1.86
N GLY A 471 -17.34 -30.47 1.74
CA GLY A 471 -18.27 -29.36 1.64
C GLY A 471 -19.72 -29.81 1.79
N ASP A 472 -20.57 -28.84 2.10
CA ASP A 472 -22.00 -29.04 2.37
C ASP A 472 -22.86 -28.61 1.19
N THR A 473 -24.06 -29.16 1.07
CA THR A 473 -25.00 -28.69 0.05
C THR A 473 -25.58 -27.34 0.45
N ASP A 474 -25.55 -26.37 -0.46
CA ASP A 474 -26.04 -25.00 -0.25
C ASP A 474 -27.57 -24.85 -0.32
N GLY A 475 -28.32 -25.94 -0.50
CA GLY A 475 -29.77 -25.93 -0.73
C GLY A 475 -30.22 -25.41 -2.11
N CYS A 476 -29.30 -24.87 -2.92
CA CYS A 476 -29.54 -24.28 -4.25
C CYS A 476 -28.83 -25.05 -5.38
N GLY A 477 -28.49 -26.32 -5.14
CA GLY A 477 -27.90 -27.20 -6.15
C GLY A 477 -26.38 -27.08 -6.32
N GLY A 478 -25.71 -26.40 -5.41
CA GLY A 478 -24.24 -26.33 -5.31
C GLY A 478 -23.69 -27.04 -4.07
N VAL A 479 -22.37 -26.99 -3.95
CA VAL A 479 -21.63 -27.43 -2.75
C VAL A 479 -20.75 -26.28 -2.28
N VAL A 480 -20.74 -26.03 -0.98
CA VAL A 480 -19.96 -24.96 -0.35
C VAL A 480 -18.87 -25.55 0.52
N ALA A 481 -17.65 -25.03 0.39
CA ALA A 481 -16.53 -25.36 1.26
C ALA A 481 -16.11 -24.12 2.05
N PHE A 482 -16.00 -24.26 3.37
CA PHE A 482 -15.64 -23.17 4.27
C PHE A 482 -14.14 -22.96 4.32
N SER A 483 -13.73 -21.71 4.57
CA SER A 483 -12.34 -21.39 4.87
C SER A 483 -11.84 -22.21 6.06
N PRO A 484 -10.72 -22.95 5.93
CA PRO A 484 -10.11 -23.68 7.02
C PRO A 484 -9.17 -22.82 7.88
N ILE A 485 -9.02 -21.53 7.56
CA ILE A 485 -8.12 -20.63 8.29
C ILE A 485 -8.59 -20.51 9.75
N LEU A 486 -7.71 -20.82 10.69
CA LEU A 486 -7.96 -20.67 12.13
C LEU A 486 -7.75 -19.22 12.59
N SER A 487 -8.58 -18.31 12.08
CA SER A 487 -8.60 -16.90 12.45
C SER A 487 -10.04 -16.40 12.40
N GLN A 488 -10.36 -15.39 13.20
CA GLN A 488 -11.64 -14.68 13.10
C GLN A 488 -11.72 -13.79 11.86
N SER A 489 -10.58 -13.48 11.22
CA SER A 489 -10.46 -12.45 10.19
C SER A 489 -11.23 -12.80 8.92
N ILE A 490 -12.26 -12.01 8.62
CA ILE A 490 -12.99 -12.12 7.35
C ILE A 490 -12.09 -11.88 6.14
N ASP A 491 -11.09 -11.00 6.26
CA ASP A 491 -10.13 -10.69 5.20
C ASP A 491 -9.29 -11.92 4.83
N ARG A 492 -8.79 -12.66 5.83
CA ARG A 492 -8.02 -13.90 5.59
C ARG A 492 -8.90 -14.99 4.98
N ALA A 493 -10.14 -15.12 5.46
CA ALA A 493 -11.09 -16.07 4.90
C ALA A 493 -11.41 -15.73 3.43
N ASN A 494 -11.62 -14.45 3.11
CA ASN A 494 -11.81 -13.96 1.76
C ASN A 494 -10.59 -14.23 0.87
N ALA A 495 -9.38 -13.95 1.35
CA ALA A 495 -8.15 -14.22 0.60
C ALA A 495 -8.02 -15.72 0.25
N TRP A 496 -8.36 -16.62 1.18
CA TRP A 496 -8.46 -18.05 0.91
C TRP A 496 -9.51 -18.36 -0.16
N ALA A 497 -10.75 -17.91 0.02
CA ALA A 497 -11.87 -18.26 -0.85
C ALA A 497 -11.66 -17.74 -2.28
N ARG A 498 -11.14 -16.51 -2.41
CA ARG A 498 -10.81 -15.91 -3.71
C ARG A 498 -9.74 -16.72 -4.45
N THR A 499 -8.67 -17.10 -3.75
CA THR A 499 -7.56 -17.87 -4.35
C THR A 499 -8.02 -19.25 -4.81
N VAL A 500 -8.75 -19.98 -3.96
CA VAL A 500 -9.31 -21.29 -4.32
C VAL A 500 -10.23 -21.16 -5.54
N THR A 501 -11.12 -20.17 -5.54
CA THR A 501 -12.08 -19.94 -6.63
C THR A 501 -11.37 -19.63 -7.95
N SER A 502 -10.33 -18.80 -7.94
CA SER A 502 -9.51 -18.52 -9.13
C SER A 502 -8.89 -19.79 -9.70
N ILE A 503 -8.29 -20.65 -8.86
CA ILE A 503 -7.69 -21.92 -9.30
C ILE A 503 -8.73 -22.86 -9.89
N LEU A 504 -9.91 -22.96 -9.28
CA LEU A 504 -11.02 -23.76 -9.80
C LEU A 504 -11.49 -23.24 -11.17
N ARG A 505 -11.67 -21.92 -11.33
CA ARG A 505 -12.08 -21.31 -12.61
C ARG A 505 -11.03 -21.50 -13.70
N LEU A 506 -9.74 -21.39 -13.39
CA LEU A 506 -8.66 -21.68 -14.36
C LEU A 506 -8.66 -23.15 -14.79
N ASN A 507 -9.09 -24.06 -13.93
CA ASN A 507 -9.30 -25.48 -14.26
C ASN A 507 -10.66 -25.74 -14.94
N GLY A 508 -11.43 -24.71 -15.30
CA GLY A 508 -12.72 -24.85 -15.99
C GLY A 508 -13.89 -25.26 -15.08
N ILE A 509 -13.74 -25.12 -13.76
CA ILE A 509 -14.81 -25.38 -12.80
C ILE A 509 -15.54 -24.07 -12.52
N LYS A 510 -16.87 -24.09 -12.65
CA LYS A 510 -17.70 -22.96 -12.27
C LYS A 510 -17.75 -22.87 -10.74
N ALA A 511 -17.18 -21.81 -10.20
CA ALA A 511 -17.14 -21.53 -8.76
C ALA A 511 -17.30 -20.03 -8.49
N ASP A 512 -17.74 -19.69 -7.28
CA ASP A 512 -17.96 -18.33 -6.81
C ASP A 512 -17.61 -18.19 -5.32
N VAL A 513 -17.41 -16.96 -4.84
CA VAL A 513 -17.12 -16.65 -3.43
C VAL A 513 -18.38 -16.13 -2.74
N GLN A 514 -18.60 -16.56 -1.50
CA GLN A 514 -19.59 -15.94 -0.61
C GLN A 514 -18.92 -15.60 0.71
N SER A 515 -19.13 -14.38 1.21
CA SER A 515 -18.59 -13.89 2.47
C SER A 515 -19.73 -13.58 3.44
N PHE A 516 -19.46 -13.80 4.73
CA PHE A 516 -20.40 -13.53 5.82
C PHE A 516 -19.63 -12.81 6.93
N ASP A 517 -20.02 -11.57 7.19
CA ASP A 517 -19.61 -10.77 8.33
C ASP A 517 -20.57 -10.99 9.51
N SER A 518 -20.09 -10.72 10.73
CA SER A 518 -20.87 -10.84 11.98
C SER A 518 -21.11 -9.50 12.64
#